data_AF-A0A0K3C8W1-F1
#
_entry.id   AF-A0A0K3C8W1-F1
#
_cell.length_a   1.000
_cell.length_b   1.000
_cell.length_c   1.000
_cell.angle_alpha   90.00
_cell.angle_beta   90.00
_cell.angle_gamma   90.00
#
_symmetry.space_group_name_H-M   'P 1'
#
loop_
_entity.id
_entity.type
_entity.pdbx_description
1 polymer ?
#
loop_
_entity_poly.entity_id
_entity_poly.type
_entity_poly.pdbx_seq_one_letter_code
_entity_poly.pdbx_strand_id
1 'polypeptide(L)'
;MGRTKARRKQASKADNFPSNATAPAPSTSAQAPPSVTVEALLVQSAQRIAALDYDRAKKLCFQAVQLANKELQEKGDGADPRMLRDALEILGTVELELGDIAEAKEHFAASIQLASATPDPSPAPHLYLAQLSETPQESLTHFGNALAILQAKLAALERAKLGLDGGAGTQEELEDEGEIRRSASRALVGMTELYLTDLCFEPEAEQNCEKYLKQAAELDPSDPEVYQTLASVRLSQQREEDAKQALHKGWEIWRNVEVDSPIYPPGPSRLTCAKLFLELSEHVPALEILNRLENEDDEDSEVWYLSGWAWWLLGEARGDKPRAEDDESKEECWSEAKLCLENYLRLEERDPTSSDPEQMSHVKELMGKLDAAGIVASNGAEGEDGGWEDASDEDAMEE
;
A
#
# COMPACT_ATOMS: atom_id res chain seq x y z
N MET A 1 69.91 13.19 13.06
CA MET A 1 70.77 12.53 14.07
C MET A 1 70.12 11.17 14.35
N GLY A 2 70.58 10.01 13.87
CA GLY A 2 71.92 9.57 13.58
C GLY A 2 72.56 8.94 14.81
N ARG A 3 72.25 7.66 15.13
CA ARG A 3 73.24 6.57 15.34
C ARG A 3 72.65 5.29 15.94
N THR A 4 72.84 4.23 15.18
CA THR A 4 72.72 2.79 15.47
C THR A 4 73.97 2.23 16.19
N LYS A 5 73.82 1.09 16.88
CA LYS A 5 74.67 -0.14 16.89
C LYS A 5 74.30 -1.00 18.13
N ALA A 6 73.80 -2.24 18.08
CA ALA A 6 74.16 -3.49 17.39
C ALA A 6 75.29 -4.32 18.03
N ARG A 7 74.97 -5.56 18.47
CA ARG A 7 75.70 -6.86 18.33
C ARG A 7 75.14 -7.88 19.35
N ARG A 8 75.10 -9.21 19.16
CA ARG A 8 75.13 -10.17 18.03
C ARG A 8 75.12 -11.59 18.68
N LYS A 9 74.34 -12.55 18.13
CA LYS A 9 74.56 -14.03 17.88
C LYS A 9 75.22 -14.93 18.97
N GLN A 10 75.01 -16.24 19.12
CA GLN A 10 74.43 -17.36 18.32
C GLN A 10 74.35 -18.62 19.26
N ALA A 11 73.25 -19.39 19.24
CA ALA A 11 73.10 -20.81 18.83
C ALA A 11 74.08 -21.88 19.35
N SER A 12 73.58 -23.00 19.91
CA SER A 12 73.62 -24.34 19.26
C SER A 12 73.11 -25.53 20.13
N LYS A 13 72.35 -26.43 19.48
CA LYS A 13 72.26 -27.93 19.61
C LYS A 13 71.74 -28.55 20.92
N ALA A 14 71.16 -29.75 20.96
CA ALA A 14 70.34 -30.64 20.10
C ALA A 14 70.18 -31.96 20.91
N ASP A 15 69.13 -32.72 20.61
CA ASP A 15 68.93 -34.17 20.86
C ASP A 15 68.57 -34.66 22.27
N ASN A 16 67.30 -35.05 22.46
CA ASN A 16 66.92 -36.47 22.55
C ASN A 16 65.40 -36.65 22.70
N PHE A 17 64.79 -37.45 21.82
CA PHE A 17 63.50 -38.11 22.05
C PHE A 17 63.73 -39.42 22.83
N PRO A 18 62.74 -39.88 23.61
CA PRO A 18 62.17 -41.19 23.27
C PRO A 18 60.64 -41.25 23.34
N SER A 19 60.07 -41.73 22.22
CA SER A 19 59.02 -42.75 22.07
C SER A 19 57.84 -42.88 23.05
N ASN A 20 56.65 -42.93 22.42
CA ASN A 20 55.41 -43.65 22.74
C ASN A 20 54.58 -43.21 23.95
N ALA A 21 53.58 -42.36 23.66
CA ALA A 21 52.28 -42.42 24.31
C ALA A 21 51.18 -42.32 23.24
N THR A 22 50.23 -43.24 23.34
CA THR A 22 49.13 -43.54 22.42
C THR A 22 48.20 -42.33 22.22
N ALA A 23 47.97 -41.93 20.97
CA ALA A 23 46.98 -40.92 20.62
C ALA A 23 45.55 -41.49 20.74
N PRO A 24 44.59 -40.78 21.37
CA PRO A 24 43.18 -41.15 21.26
C PRO A 24 42.68 -40.81 19.85
N ALA A 25 41.90 -41.73 19.27
CA ALA A 25 41.29 -41.58 17.95
C ALA A 25 40.37 -40.35 17.90
N PRO A 26 40.29 -39.63 16.77
CA PRO A 26 39.35 -38.54 16.61
C PRO A 26 37.92 -39.11 16.52
N SER A 27 37.08 -38.72 17.48
CA SER A 27 35.65 -38.97 17.47
C SER A 27 35.03 -38.26 16.28
N THR A 28 34.78 -38.97 15.17
CA THR A 28 33.91 -38.49 14.10
C THR A 28 32.47 -38.57 14.58
N SER A 29 32.00 -37.57 15.34
CA SER A 29 30.58 -37.27 15.40
C SER A 29 30.22 -36.56 14.10
N ALA A 30 29.73 -37.32 13.12
CA ALA A 30 29.04 -36.74 11.97
C ALA A 30 27.86 -35.94 12.52
N GLN A 31 27.91 -34.61 12.41
CA GLN A 31 26.72 -33.78 12.59
C GLN A 31 25.70 -34.24 11.55
N ALA A 32 24.48 -34.53 11.99
CA ALA A 32 23.36 -34.75 11.09
C ALA A 32 23.26 -33.54 10.13
N PRO A 33 22.92 -33.74 8.85
CA PRO A 33 22.68 -32.61 7.94
C PRO A 33 21.66 -31.66 8.57
N PRO A 34 21.77 -30.34 8.36
CA PRO A 34 20.80 -29.40 8.92
C PRO A 34 19.41 -29.80 8.46
N SER A 35 18.55 -30.20 9.39
CA SER A 35 17.15 -30.51 9.10
C SER A 35 16.46 -29.22 8.70
N VAL A 36 15.93 -29.18 7.48
CA VAL A 36 15.09 -28.07 7.02
C VAL A 36 13.85 -28.01 7.91
N THR A 37 13.59 -26.87 8.55
CA THR A 37 12.40 -26.64 9.38
C THR A 37 11.39 -25.77 8.65
N VAL A 38 10.14 -25.78 9.11
CA VAL A 38 9.08 -24.95 8.53
C VAL A 38 9.43 -23.47 8.65
N GLU A 39 9.90 -23.03 9.81
CA GLU A 39 10.28 -21.64 10.07
C GLU A 39 11.42 -21.18 9.17
N ALA A 40 12.42 -22.04 8.95
CA ALA A 40 13.53 -21.73 8.05
C ALA A 40 13.07 -21.56 6.59
N LEU A 41 12.03 -22.30 6.17
CA LEU A 41 11.44 -22.13 4.85
C LEU A 41 10.63 -20.83 4.76
N LEU A 42 9.87 -20.49 5.79
CA LEU A 42 9.08 -19.24 5.83
C LEU A 42 9.98 -17.99 5.89
N VAL A 43 11.10 -18.03 6.63
CA VAL A 43 12.08 -16.93 6.62
C VAL A 43 12.70 -16.77 5.22
N GLN A 44 13.01 -17.89 4.55
CA GLN A 44 13.51 -17.82 3.18
C GLN A 44 12.46 -17.33 2.19
N SER A 45 11.18 -17.70 2.36
CA SER A 45 10.12 -17.19 1.50
C SER A 45 9.90 -15.69 1.70
N ALA A 46 9.92 -15.19 2.94
CA ALA A 46 9.87 -13.76 3.24
C ALA A 46 11.01 -12.98 2.56
N GLN A 47 12.22 -13.53 2.52
CA GLN A 47 13.35 -12.93 1.78
C GLN A 47 13.11 -12.91 0.26
N ARG A 48 12.40 -13.90 -0.29
CA ARG A 48 12.03 -13.91 -1.71
C ARG A 48 10.91 -12.93 -2.02
N ILE A 49 9.92 -12.82 -1.14
CA ILE A 49 8.86 -11.80 -1.23
C ILE A 49 9.47 -10.40 -1.22
N ALA A 50 10.37 -10.10 -0.28
CA ALA A 50 11.06 -8.82 -0.21
C ALA A 50 11.92 -8.52 -1.46
N ALA A 51 12.31 -9.55 -2.22
CA ALA A 51 13.04 -9.42 -3.48
C ALA A 51 12.12 -9.50 -4.72
N LEU A 52 10.80 -9.49 -4.52
CA LEU A 52 9.76 -9.64 -5.56
C LEU A 52 9.90 -10.93 -6.40
N ASP A 53 10.54 -11.96 -5.84
CA ASP A 53 10.76 -13.27 -6.46
C ASP A 53 9.65 -14.24 -6.02
N TYR A 54 8.41 -13.92 -6.42
CA TYR A 54 7.20 -14.63 -5.99
C TYR A 54 7.18 -16.10 -6.45
N ASP A 55 7.71 -16.41 -7.63
CA ASP A 55 7.88 -17.79 -8.10
C ASP A 55 8.69 -18.68 -7.14
N ARG A 56 9.80 -18.15 -6.62
CA ARG A 56 10.61 -18.88 -5.63
C ARG A 56 9.96 -18.86 -4.25
N ALA A 57 9.32 -17.75 -3.87
CA ALA A 57 8.55 -17.69 -2.64
C ALA A 57 7.48 -18.78 -2.59
N LYS A 58 6.71 -18.97 -3.69
CA LYS A 58 5.65 -19.99 -3.79
C LYS A 58 6.19 -21.39 -3.55
N LYS A 59 7.34 -21.74 -4.15
CA LYS A 59 7.99 -23.04 -3.97
C LYS A 59 8.40 -23.29 -2.52
N LEU A 60 8.93 -22.27 -1.84
CA LEU A 60 9.33 -22.36 -0.44
C LEU A 60 8.12 -22.47 0.49
N CYS A 61 7.08 -21.66 0.28
CA CYS A 61 5.83 -21.72 1.03
C CYS A 61 5.14 -23.08 0.87
N PHE A 62 5.10 -23.62 -0.35
CA PHE A 62 4.52 -24.93 -0.62
C PHE A 62 5.29 -26.05 0.13
N GLN A 63 6.62 -26.00 0.16
CA GLN A 63 7.43 -26.92 0.98
C GLN A 63 7.15 -26.77 2.47
N ALA A 64 6.98 -25.54 2.96
CA ALA A 64 6.64 -25.24 4.35
C ALA A 64 5.29 -25.85 4.74
N VAL A 65 4.26 -25.67 3.91
CA VAL A 65 2.92 -26.28 4.07
C VAL A 65 3.00 -27.80 4.10
N GLN A 66 3.72 -28.42 3.16
CA GLN A 66 3.89 -29.87 3.13
C GLN A 66 4.55 -30.43 4.40
N LEU A 67 5.60 -29.77 4.86
CA LEU A 67 6.31 -30.17 6.07
C LEU A 67 5.45 -29.97 7.32
N ALA A 68 4.80 -28.81 7.46
CA ALA A 68 3.92 -28.52 8.59
C ALA A 68 2.73 -29.49 8.67
N ASN A 69 2.11 -29.81 7.54
CA ASN A 69 1.02 -30.78 7.48
C ASN A 69 1.49 -32.18 7.87
N LYS A 70 2.68 -32.59 7.41
CA LYS A 70 3.28 -33.87 7.82
C LYS A 70 3.54 -33.91 9.32
N GLU A 71 4.13 -32.87 9.90
CA GLU A 71 4.39 -32.81 11.33
C GLU A 71 3.09 -32.86 12.16
N LEU A 72 2.03 -32.19 11.69
CA LEU A 72 0.72 -32.21 12.33
C LEU A 72 0.15 -33.63 12.35
N GLN A 73 0.23 -34.34 11.22
CA GLN A 73 -0.22 -35.73 11.10
C GLN A 73 0.59 -36.70 11.97
N GLU A 74 1.90 -36.51 12.07
CA GLU A 74 2.79 -37.37 12.88
C GLU A 74 2.58 -37.17 14.39
N LYS A 75 2.32 -35.93 14.82
CA LYS A 75 2.08 -35.60 16.23
C LYS A 75 0.67 -36.01 16.72
N GLY A 76 -0.31 -36.09 15.82
CA GLY A 76 -1.66 -36.57 16.13
C GLY A 76 -2.46 -35.62 17.02
N ASP A 77 -3.30 -36.17 17.91
CA ASP A 77 -4.18 -35.38 18.78
C ASP A 77 -3.39 -34.45 19.72
N GLY A 78 -3.69 -33.15 19.65
CA GLY A 78 -3.03 -32.11 20.45
C GLY A 78 -1.84 -31.44 19.76
N ALA A 79 -1.57 -31.77 18.49
CA ALA A 79 -0.63 -31.04 17.67
C ALA A 79 -1.14 -29.61 17.39
N ASP A 80 -0.24 -28.65 17.45
CA ASP A 80 -0.53 -27.23 17.27
C ASP A 80 -0.60 -26.87 15.77
N PRO A 81 -1.78 -26.49 15.23
CA PRO A 81 -1.93 -26.21 13.81
C PRO A 81 -1.45 -24.82 13.39
N ARG A 82 -1.00 -23.97 14.33
CA ARG A 82 -0.61 -22.57 14.05
C ARG A 82 0.42 -22.45 12.93
N MET A 83 1.45 -23.29 12.94
CA MET A 83 2.50 -23.23 11.92
C MET A 83 1.98 -23.58 10.51
N LEU A 84 1.07 -24.57 10.40
CA LEU A 84 0.46 -24.92 9.12
C LEU A 84 -0.48 -23.81 8.64
N ARG A 85 -1.28 -23.25 9.57
CA ARG A 85 -2.14 -22.10 9.29
C ARG A 85 -1.34 -20.93 8.73
N ASP A 86 -0.29 -20.50 9.43
CA ASP A 86 0.52 -19.35 9.02
C ASP A 86 1.21 -19.59 7.66
N ALA A 87 1.68 -20.83 7.41
CA ALA A 87 2.25 -21.20 6.12
C ALA A 87 1.21 -21.14 4.97
N LEU A 88 -0.04 -21.52 5.22
CA LEU A 88 -1.14 -21.42 4.25
C LEU A 88 -1.50 -19.96 3.97
N GLU A 89 -1.53 -19.10 5.00
CA GLU A 89 -1.80 -17.67 4.83
C GLU A 89 -0.74 -17.01 3.95
N ILE A 90 0.54 -17.24 4.25
CA ILE A 90 1.64 -16.71 3.44
C ILE A 90 1.60 -17.27 2.01
N LEU A 91 1.33 -18.57 1.84
CA LEU A 91 1.18 -19.15 0.50
C LEU A 91 0.05 -18.49 -0.29
N GLY A 92 -1.12 -18.29 0.32
CA GLY A 92 -2.25 -17.62 -0.31
C GLY A 92 -1.90 -16.19 -0.75
N THR A 93 -1.17 -15.42 0.07
CA THR A 93 -0.72 -14.07 -0.33
C THR A 93 0.23 -14.11 -1.53
N VAL A 94 1.18 -15.05 -1.57
CA VAL A 94 2.10 -15.20 -2.70
C VAL A 94 1.37 -15.62 -3.97
N GLU A 95 0.33 -16.45 -3.85
CA GLU A 95 -0.50 -16.87 -4.98
C GLU A 95 -1.32 -15.70 -5.54
N LEU A 96 -1.82 -14.79 -4.71
CA LEU A 96 -2.44 -13.55 -5.18
C LEU A 96 -1.48 -12.69 -6.01
N GLU A 97 -0.24 -12.52 -5.56
CA GLU A 97 0.80 -11.77 -6.29
C GLU A 97 1.13 -12.40 -7.65
N LEU A 98 0.94 -13.71 -7.79
CA LEU A 98 1.14 -14.45 -9.05
C LEU A 98 -0.13 -14.51 -9.92
N GLY A 99 -1.27 -14.01 -9.44
CA GLY A 99 -2.57 -14.08 -10.12
C GLY A 99 -3.27 -15.45 -9.99
N ASP A 100 -2.78 -16.33 -9.12
CA ASP A 100 -3.34 -17.67 -8.84
C ASP A 100 -4.52 -17.58 -7.85
N ILE A 101 -5.59 -16.87 -8.26
CA ILE A 101 -6.70 -16.48 -7.38
C ILE A 101 -7.43 -17.70 -6.78
N ALA A 102 -7.65 -18.75 -7.57
CA ALA A 102 -8.42 -19.91 -7.11
C ALA A 102 -7.69 -20.67 -5.99
N GLU A 103 -6.40 -20.93 -6.18
CA GLU A 103 -5.52 -21.57 -5.21
C GLU A 103 -5.42 -20.74 -3.91
N ALA A 104 -5.28 -19.42 -4.04
CA ALA A 104 -5.24 -18.53 -2.89
C ALA A 104 -6.53 -18.63 -2.04
N LYS A 105 -7.71 -18.63 -2.68
CA LYS A 105 -8.99 -18.80 -1.99
C LYS A 105 -9.06 -20.14 -1.25
N GLU A 106 -8.59 -21.23 -1.86
CA GLU A 106 -8.56 -22.55 -1.22
C GLU A 106 -7.65 -22.57 0.02
N HIS A 107 -6.46 -21.98 -0.07
CA HIS A 107 -5.52 -21.93 1.06
C HIS A 107 -6.00 -21.02 2.20
N PHE A 108 -6.61 -19.87 1.91
CA PHE A 108 -7.24 -19.04 2.95
C PHE A 108 -8.40 -19.76 3.65
N ALA A 109 -9.25 -20.47 2.88
CA ALA A 109 -10.33 -21.27 3.46
C ALA A 109 -9.78 -22.40 4.35
N ALA A 110 -8.72 -23.08 3.92
CA ALA A 110 -8.03 -24.09 4.73
C ALA A 110 -7.44 -23.51 6.02
N SER A 111 -6.83 -22.32 5.96
CA SER A 111 -6.34 -21.61 7.15
C SER A 111 -7.46 -21.35 8.16
N ILE A 112 -8.62 -20.83 7.70
CA ILE A 112 -9.79 -20.57 8.57
C ILE A 112 -10.29 -21.85 9.24
N GLN A 113 -10.33 -22.98 8.52
CA GLN A 113 -10.74 -24.26 9.10
C GLN A 113 -9.81 -24.71 10.24
N LEU A 114 -8.50 -24.50 10.09
CA LEU A 114 -7.51 -24.79 11.13
C LEU A 114 -7.64 -23.86 12.34
N ALA A 115 -8.01 -22.59 12.11
CA ALA A 115 -8.16 -21.60 13.17
C ALA A 115 -9.28 -21.92 14.17
N SER A 116 -10.32 -22.66 13.76
CA SER A 116 -11.41 -23.12 14.63
C SER A 116 -10.95 -23.98 15.82
N ALA A 117 -9.73 -24.51 15.77
CA ALA A 117 -9.09 -25.28 16.83
C ALA A 117 -8.12 -24.46 17.69
N THR A 118 -8.01 -23.13 17.48
CA THR A 118 -7.00 -22.27 18.15
C THR A 118 -7.63 -21.10 18.91
N PRO A 119 -7.02 -20.64 20.02
CA PRO A 119 -7.54 -19.52 20.81
C PRO A 119 -7.29 -18.13 20.19
N ASP A 120 -6.45 -18.03 19.16
CA ASP A 120 -6.07 -16.77 18.52
C ASP A 120 -6.19 -16.87 16.98
N PRO A 121 -7.42 -16.68 16.45
CA PRO A 121 -7.66 -16.71 15.00
C PRO A 121 -7.06 -15.48 14.30
N SER A 122 -6.56 -15.68 13.07
CA SER A 122 -6.10 -14.60 12.19
C SER A 122 -7.29 -13.96 11.47
N PRO A 123 -7.40 -12.61 11.44
CA PRO A 123 -8.43 -11.94 10.64
C PRO A 123 -8.07 -11.88 9.15
N ALA A 124 -6.79 -12.00 8.78
CA ALA A 124 -6.32 -11.75 7.42
C ALA A 124 -6.96 -12.64 6.35
N PRO A 125 -7.13 -13.97 6.53
CA PRO A 125 -7.81 -14.81 5.54
C PRO A 125 -9.24 -14.36 5.26
N HIS A 126 -9.96 -13.88 6.28
CA HIS A 126 -11.29 -13.33 6.09
C HIS A 126 -11.25 -12.03 5.28
N LEU A 127 -10.31 -11.13 5.56
CA LEU A 127 -10.19 -9.88 4.79
C LEU A 127 -9.89 -10.15 3.30
N TYR A 128 -8.97 -11.07 3.00
CA TYR A 128 -8.69 -11.48 1.62
C TYR A 128 -9.91 -12.13 0.96
N LEU A 129 -10.55 -13.10 1.61
CA LEU A 129 -11.72 -13.76 1.04
C LEU A 129 -12.90 -12.81 0.86
N ALA A 130 -13.02 -11.76 1.68
CA ALA A 130 -14.06 -10.75 1.50
C ALA A 130 -13.90 -10.02 0.16
N GLN A 131 -12.68 -9.62 -0.20
CA GLN A 131 -12.39 -8.97 -1.48
C GLN A 131 -12.51 -9.92 -2.69
N LEU A 132 -12.30 -11.22 -2.47
CA LEU A 132 -12.33 -12.27 -3.50
C LEU A 132 -13.66 -13.02 -3.59
N SER A 133 -14.67 -12.59 -2.82
CA SER A 133 -15.98 -13.24 -2.74
C SER A 133 -16.74 -13.13 -4.06
N GLU A 134 -17.53 -14.14 -4.40
CA GLU A 134 -18.33 -14.12 -5.64
C GLU A 134 -19.65 -13.34 -5.47
N THR A 135 -20.07 -13.15 -4.23
CA THR A 135 -21.31 -12.43 -3.90
C THR A 135 -21.06 -11.40 -2.80
N PRO A 136 -21.80 -10.27 -2.81
CA PRO A 136 -21.68 -9.27 -1.76
C PRO A 136 -22.08 -9.80 -0.37
N GLN A 137 -22.98 -10.80 -0.29
CA GLN A 137 -23.36 -11.42 1.00
C GLN A 137 -22.24 -12.29 1.58
N GLU A 138 -21.52 -13.03 0.74
CA GLU A 138 -20.32 -13.76 1.14
C GLU A 138 -19.24 -12.78 1.62
N SER A 139 -19.04 -11.68 0.89
CA SER A 139 -18.10 -10.61 1.26
C SER A 139 -18.43 -10.00 2.62
N LEU A 140 -19.70 -9.61 2.85
CA LEU A 140 -20.18 -9.12 4.15
C LEU A 140 -19.95 -10.13 5.27
N THR A 141 -20.13 -11.42 5.00
CA THR A 141 -19.91 -12.48 5.99
C THR A 141 -18.44 -12.54 6.39
N HIS A 142 -17.54 -12.50 5.40
CA HIS A 142 -16.10 -12.50 5.66
C HIS A 142 -15.63 -11.24 6.37
N PHE A 143 -16.03 -10.03 5.93
CA PHE A 143 -15.72 -8.80 6.65
C PHE A 143 -16.26 -8.80 8.08
N GLY A 144 -17.50 -9.27 8.28
CA GLY A 144 -18.10 -9.38 9.62
C GLY A 144 -17.33 -10.33 10.55
N ASN A 145 -16.86 -11.47 10.02
CA ASN A 145 -16.02 -12.40 10.78
C ASN A 145 -14.65 -11.79 11.13
N ALA A 146 -13.99 -11.12 10.17
CA ALA A 146 -12.74 -10.41 10.43
C ALA A 146 -12.92 -9.33 11.52
N LEU A 147 -13.99 -8.53 11.42
CA LEU A 147 -14.30 -7.49 12.39
C LEU A 147 -14.54 -8.06 13.79
N ALA A 148 -15.24 -9.19 13.92
CA ALA A 148 -15.45 -9.85 15.20
C ALA A 148 -14.12 -10.32 15.83
N ILE A 149 -13.20 -10.87 15.03
CA ILE A 149 -11.86 -11.26 15.48
C ILE A 149 -11.09 -10.02 15.97
N LEU A 150 -11.05 -8.97 15.17
CA LEU A 150 -10.33 -7.73 15.48
C LEU A 150 -10.88 -7.06 16.75
N GLN A 151 -12.20 -6.99 16.92
CA GLN A 151 -12.83 -6.46 18.13
C GLN A 151 -12.50 -7.29 19.38
N ALA A 152 -12.44 -8.61 19.25
CA ALA A 152 -12.01 -9.48 20.35
C ALA A 152 -10.55 -9.23 20.74
N LYS A 153 -9.66 -9.01 19.75
CA LYS A 153 -8.25 -8.63 19.99
C LYS A 153 -8.14 -7.28 20.70
N LEU A 154 -8.87 -6.25 20.25
CA LEU A 154 -8.90 -4.94 20.92
C LEU A 154 -9.41 -5.04 22.36
N ALA A 155 -10.48 -5.80 22.60
CA ALA A 155 -11.01 -5.99 23.95
C ALA A 155 -10.01 -6.72 24.86
N ALA A 156 -9.22 -7.66 24.33
CA ALA A 156 -8.16 -8.32 25.09
C ALA A 156 -7.03 -7.33 25.47
N LEU A 157 -6.59 -6.51 24.51
CA LEU A 157 -5.58 -5.45 24.75
C LEU A 157 -6.06 -4.42 25.77
N GLU A 158 -7.33 -3.99 25.71
CA GLU A 158 -7.89 -3.06 26.70
C GLU A 158 -7.89 -3.66 28.11
N ARG A 159 -8.23 -4.94 28.25
CA ARG A 159 -8.15 -5.64 29.54
C ARG A 159 -6.72 -5.72 30.06
N ALA A 160 -5.76 -5.95 29.18
CA ALA A 160 -4.34 -5.97 29.50
C ALA A 160 -3.86 -4.62 30.04
N LYS A 161 -4.20 -3.53 29.35
CA LYS A 161 -3.87 -2.16 29.75
C LYS A 161 -4.49 -1.76 31.10
N LEU A 162 -5.68 -2.25 31.40
CA LEU A 162 -6.33 -2.02 32.69
C LEU A 162 -5.75 -2.89 33.83
N GLY A 163 -4.72 -3.70 33.56
CA GLY A 163 -4.08 -4.59 34.53
C GLY A 163 -5.01 -5.71 35.01
N LEU A 164 -6.08 -6.00 34.25
CA LEU A 164 -7.08 -7.00 34.61
C LEU A 164 -6.61 -8.44 34.29
N ASP A 165 -5.49 -8.58 33.59
CA ASP A 165 -4.81 -9.85 33.30
C ASP A 165 -3.42 -9.98 33.96
N GLY A 166 -2.96 -8.93 34.66
CA GLY A 166 -1.67 -8.90 35.35
C GLY A 166 -0.47 -8.37 34.54
N GLY A 167 -0.68 -7.86 33.32
CA GLY A 167 0.34 -7.20 32.50
C GLY A 167 0.39 -5.67 32.65
N ALA A 168 1.49 -5.05 32.19
CA ALA A 168 1.60 -3.61 31.97
C ALA A 168 1.89 -3.38 30.48
N GLY A 169 1.08 -2.56 29.82
CA GLY A 169 1.11 -2.40 28.36
C GLY A 169 2.50 -2.07 27.81
N THR A 170 2.93 -2.76 26.76
CA THR A 170 4.23 -2.52 26.07
C THR A 170 4.07 -1.60 24.86
N GLN A 171 5.18 -1.05 24.34
CA GLN A 171 5.18 -0.23 23.11
C GLN A 171 4.79 -1.06 21.87
N GLU A 172 5.23 -2.32 21.81
CA GLU A 172 4.88 -3.30 20.76
C GLU A 172 3.36 -3.55 20.75
N GLU A 173 2.74 -3.68 21.93
CA GLU A 173 1.28 -3.80 22.07
C GLU A 173 0.49 -2.54 21.63
N LEU A 174 1.11 -1.35 21.63
CA LEU A 174 0.48 -0.11 21.15
C LEU A 174 0.53 0.00 19.62
N GLU A 175 1.66 -0.38 19.01
CA GLU A 175 1.81 -0.45 17.56
C GLU A 175 0.85 -1.52 16.98
N ASP A 176 0.78 -2.69 17.61
CA ASP A 176 -0.19 -3.74 17.29
C ASP A 176 -1.65 -3.23 17.40
N GLU A 177 -1.97 -2.43 18.42
CA GLU A 177 -3.33 -1.88 18.56
C GLU A 177 -3.70 -0.94 17.42
N GLY A 178 -2.77 -0.07 17.00
CA GLY A 178 -2.97 0.85 15.87
C GLY A 178 -3.29 0.09 14.59
N GLU A 179 -2.54 -0.96 14.29
CA GLU A 179 -2.76 -1.83 13.14
C GLU A 179 -4.10 -2.58 13.21
N ILE A 180 -4.46 -3.10 14.39
CA ILE A 180 -5.74 -3.79 14.61
C ILE A 180 -6.92 -2.82 14.42
N ARG A 181 -6.83 -1.60 14.97
CA ARG A 181 -7.85 -0.55 14.80
C ARG A 181 -8.02 -0.17 13.33
N ARG A 182 -6.92 0.04 12.62
CA ARG A 182 -6.92 0.35 11.18
C ARG A 182 -7.50 -0.80 10.36
N SER A 183 -7.12 -2.04 10.65
CA SER A 183 -7.69 -3.22 9.98
C SER A 183 -9.20 -3.33 10.22
N ALA A 184 -9.68 -3.04 11.43
CA ALA A 184 -11.11 -3.05 11.74
C ALA A 184 -11.86 -1.90 11.05
N SER A 185 -11.24 -0.71 10.98
CA SER A 185 -11.73 0.43 10.20
C SER A 185 -11.90 0.06 8.73
N ARG A 186 -10.86 -0.50 8.10
CA ARG A 186 -10.90 -0.93 6.69
C ARG A 186 -11.93 -2.01 6.40
N ALA A 187 -12.16 -2.96 7.32
CA ALA A 187 -13.24 -3.91 7.17
C ALA A 187 -14.62 -3.22 7.12
N LEU A 188 -14.85 -2.20 7.96
CA LEU A 188 -16.08 -1.41 7.95
C LEU A 188 -16.23 -0.53 6.70
N VAL A 189 -15.12 0.02 6.19
CA VAL A 189 -15.08 0.71 4.90
C VAL A 189 -15.49 -0.25 3.78
N GLY A 190 -14.88 -1.43 3.67
CA GLY A 190 -15.23 -2.42 2.66
C GLY A 190 -16.70 -2.86 2.74
N MET A 191 -17.24 -3.03 3.95
CA MET A 191 -18.68 -3.28 4.15
C MET A 191 -19.55 -2.12 3.67
N THR A 192 -19.10 -0.87 3.82
CA THR A 192 -19.80 0.32 3.35
C THR A 192 -19.82 0.38 1.83
N GLU A 193 -18.69 0.09 1.19
CA GLU A 193 -18.55 0.09 -0.27
C GLU A 193 -19.50 -0.90 -0.93
N LEU A 194 -19.67 -2.09 -0.35
CA LEU A 194 -20.68 -3.05 -0.83
C LEU A 194 -22.10 -2.47 -0.83
N TYR A 195 -22.44 -1.60 0.12
CA TYR A 195 -23.74 -0.92 0.17
C TYR A 195 -23.82 0.34 -0.72
N LEU A 196 -22.68 0.84 -1.21
CA LEU A 196 -22.62 1.89 -2.22
C LEU A 196 -22.73 1.33 -3.65
N THR A 197 -22.39 0.06 -3.86
CA THR A 197 -22.40 -0.58 -5.18
C THR A 197 -23.42 -1.71 -5.28
N ASP A 198 -23.11 -2.90 -4.78
CA ASP A 198 -23.81 -4.15 -5.07
C ASP A 198 -25.13 -4.29 -4.28
N LEU A 199 -25.15 -3.74 -3.07
CA LEU A 199 -26.28 -3.78 -2.13
C LEU A 199 -27.00 -2.44 -2.02
N CYS A 200 -26.78 -1.51 -2.95
CA CYS A 200 -27.34 -0.15 -2.89
C CYS A 200 -28.87 -0.09 -2.96
N PHE A 201 -29.53 -1.17 -3.40
CA PHE A 201 -30.99 -1.29 -3.45
C PHE A 201 -31.61 -1.87 -2.17
N GLU A 202 -30.80 -2.32 -1.20
CA GLU A 202 -31.32 -2.81 0.07
C GLU A 202 -31.91 -1.67 0.91
N PRO A 203 -33.06 -1.86 1.58
CA PRO A 203 -33.73 -0.78 2.32
C PRO A 203 -32.89 -0.27 3.51
N GLU A 204 -31.98 -1.09 4.03
CA GLU A 204 -31.06 -0.74 5.10
C GLU A 204 -29.70 -0.17 4.61
N ALA A 205 -29.47 -0.04 3.29
CA ALA A 205 -28.17 0.33 2.74
C ALA A 205 -27.62 1.64 3.34
N GLU A 206 -28.41 2.71 3.27
CA GLU A 206 -28.02 4.01 3.82
C GLU A 206 -27.75 3.96 5.34
N GLN A 207 -28.63 3.27 6.08
CA GLN A 207 -28.48 3.11 7.53
C GLN A 207 -27.19 2.36 7.89
N ASN A 208 -26.86 1.32 7.13
CA ASN A 208 -25.65 0.54 7.33
C ASN A 208 -24.39 1.34 6.99
N CYS A 209 -24.38 2.10 5.89
CA CYS A 209 -23.27 3.00 5.55
C CYS A 209 -22.97 3.99 6.69
N GLU A 210 -23.98 4.68 7.21
CA GLU A 210 -23.83 5.64 8.31
C GLU A 210 -23.30 4.97 9.59
N LYS A 211 -23.83 3.78 9.91
CA LYS A 211 -23.41 3.01 11.08
C LYS A 211 -21.94 2.59 10.96
N TYR A 212 -21.56 2.00 9.83
CA TYR A 212 -20.21 1.46 9.63
C TYR A 212 -19.17 2.56 9.58
N LEU A 213 -19.40 3.64 8.83
CA LEU A 213 -18.46 4.75 8.76
C LEU A 213 -18.31 5.51 10.08
N LYS A 214 -19.40 5.65 10.84
CA LYS A 214 -19.29 6.21 12.20
C LYS A 214 -18.37 5.35 13.06
N GLN A 215 -18.56 4.03 13.03
CA GLN A 215 -17.73 3.11 13.80
C GLN A 215 -16.28 3.10 13.30
N ALA A 216 -16.04 3.18 11.99
CA ALA A 216 -14.72 3.22 11.40
C ALA A 216 -13.95 4.49 11.84
N ALA A 217 -14.60 5.66 11.78
CA ALA A 217 -14.02 6.92 12.24
C ALA A 217 -13.74 6.97 13.75
N GLU A 218 -14.52 6.24 14.56
CA GLU A 218 -14.26 6.07 16.01
C GLU A 218 -13.08 5.13 16.27
N LEU A 219 -12.87 4.12 15.43
CA LEU A 219 -11.77 3.16 15.55
C LEU A 219 -10.44 3.74 15.10
N ASP A 220 -10.39 4.34 13.92
CA ASP A 220 -9.22 4.98 13.35
C ASP A 220 -9.56 6.35 12.72
N PRO A 221 -9.49 7.44 13.50
CA PRO A 221 -9.74 8.78 12.97
C PRO A 221 -8.64 9.30 12.04
N SER A 222 -7.53 8.57 11.89
CA SER A 222 -6.38 8.91 11.05
C SER A 222 -6.33 8.09 9.76
N ASP A 223 -7.40 7.35 9.44
CA ASP A 223 -7.53 6.60 8.21
C ASP A 223 -8.17 7.47 7.12
N PRO A 224 -7.42 7.87 6.06
CA PRO A 224 -7.98 8.73 5.02
C PRO A 224 -9.10 8.06 4.22
N GLU A 225 -9.06 6.73 4.12
CA GLU A 225 -10.03 5.92 3.39
C GLU A 225 -11.45 6.06 3.98
N VAL A 226 -11.56 6.13 5.31
CA VAL A 226 -12.84 6.36 6.01
C VAL A 226 -13.51 7.65 5.52
N TYR A 227 -12.74 8.72 5.38
CA TYR A 227 -13.28 10.02 5.01
C TYR A 227 -13.55 10.13 3.51
N GLN A 228 -12.75 9.45 2.67
CA GLN A 228 -13.02 9.34 1.25
C GLN A 228 -14.34 8.59 1.01
N THR A 229 -14.57 7.45 1.66
CA THR A 229 -15.82 6.69 1.55
C THR A 229 -16.99 7.43 2.18
N LEU A 230 -16.77 8.20 3.25
CA LEU A 230 -17.78 9.12 3.78
C LEU A 230 -18.18 10.20 2.77
N ALA A 231 -17.25 10.75 2.01
CA ALA A 231 -17.57 11.71 0.95
C ALA A 231 -18.47 11.06 -0.12
N SER A 232 -18.18 9.82 -0.54
CA SER A 232 -19.03 9.05 -1.47
C SER A 232 -20.44 8.81 -0.93
N VAL A 233 -20.58 8.47 0.36
CA VAL A 233 -21.91 8.35 1.00
C VAL A 233 -22.65 9.69 1.01
N ARG A 234 -21.96 10.79 1.33
CA ARG A 234 -22.58 12.13 1.33
C ARG A 234 -23.01 12.58 -0.06
N LEU A 235 -22.24 12.25 -1.10
CA LEU A 235 -22.64 12.46 -2.50
C LEU A 235 -23.92 11.68 -2.85
N SER A 236 -23.99 10.41 -2.49
CA SER A 236 -25.19 9.57 -2.71
C SER A 236 -26.44 10.10 -1.98
N GLN A 237 -26.24 10.77 -0.84
CA GLN A 237 -27.29 11.45 -0.08
C GLN A 237 -27.61 12.87 -0.58
N GLN A 238 -26.98 13.34 -1.66
CA GLN A 238 -27.11 14.71 -2.17
C GLN A 238 -26.70 15.78 -1.14
N ARG A 239 -25.66 15.49 -0.36
CA ARG A 239 -25.09 16.37 0.69
C ARG A 239 -23.68 16.83 0.30
N GLU A 240 -23.58 17.58 -0.79
CA GLU A 240 -22.31 18.01 -1.39
C GLU A 240 -21.37 18.72 -0.42
N GLU A 241 -21.87 19.66 0.39
CA GLU A 241 -21.02 20.40 1.33
C GLU A 241 -20.46 19.52 2.46
N ASP A 242 -21.20 18.50 2.88
CA ASP A 242 -20.70 17.51 3.84
C ASP A 242 -19.69 16.56 3.18
N ALA A 243 -19.88 16.25 1.90
CA ALA A 243 -18.93 15.47 1.11
C ALA A 243 -17.59 16.21 0.97
N LYS A 244 -17.61 17.52 0.65
CA LYS A 244 -16.40 18.36 0.62
C LYS A 244 -15.66 18.35 1.95
N GLN A 245 -16.38 18.59 3.05
CA GLN A 245 -15.78 18.58 4.39
C GLN A 245 -15.13 17.24 4.72
N ALA A 246 -15.80 16.12 4.40
CA ALA A 246 -15.25 14.79 4.59
C ALA A 246 -14.01 14.57 3.72
N LEU A 247 -14.08 14.83 2.41
CA LEU A 247 -12.99 14.56 1.49
C LEU A 247 -11.75 15.40 1.82
N HIS A 248 -11.93 16.70 2.12
CA HIS A 248 -10.82 17.54 2.60
C HIS A 248 -10.21 17.00 3.89
N LYS A 249 -11.02 16.55 4.85
CA LYS A 249 -10.50 15.94 6.07
C LYS A 249 -9.64 14.71 5.78
N GLY A 250 -10.07 13.84 4.87
CA GLY A 250 -9.30 12.69 4.43
C GLY A 250 -8.00 13.08 3.74
N TRP A 251 -8.07 14.05 2.83
CA TRP A 251 -6.92 14.54 2.08
C TRP A 251 -5.86 15.21 2.96
N GLU A 252 -6.26 16.03 3.93
CA GLU A 252 -5.34 16.69 4.87
C GLU A 252 -4.51 15.70 5.71
N ILE A 253 -4.97 14.46 5.89
CA ILE A 253 -4.22 13.41 6.62
C ILE A 253 -2.95 13.01 5.86
N TRP A 254 -2.98 13.00 4.52
CA TRP A 254 -1.89 12.45 3.71
C TRP A 254 -1.29 13.43 2.69
N ARG A 255 -1.89 14.60 2.44
CA ARG A 255 -1.40 15.51 1.39
C ARG A 255 0.04 15.99 1.61
N ASN A 256 0.51 16.04 2.86
CA ASN A 256 1.85 16.52 3.21
C ASN A 256 2.73 15.44 3.86
N VAL A 257 2.42 14.16 3.67
CA VAL A 257 3.24 13.05 4.18
C VAL A 257 4.19 12.54 3.09
N GLU A 258 5.31 11.96 3.52
CA GLU A 258 6.30 11.36 2.61
C GLU A 258 5.71 10.13 1.90
N VAL A 259 6.17 9.86 0.67
CA VAL A 259 5.62 8.81 -0.21
C VAL A 259 5.81 7.40 0.37
N ASP A 260 6.84 7.18 1.20
CA ASP A 260 7.12 5.93 1.89
C ASP A 260 6.35 5.77 3.21
N SER A 261 5.53 6.76 3.59
CA SER A 261 4.71 6.71 4.78
C SER A 261 3.63 5.62 4.67
N PRO A 262 3.37 4.82 5.72
CA PRO A 262 2.35 3.77 5.69
C PRO A 262 0.91 4.30 5.56
N ILE A 263 0.70 5.60 5.79
CA ILE A 263 -0.59 6.28 5.60
C ILE A 263 -0.73 6.96 4.23
N TYR A 264 0.33 6.96 3.40
CA TYR A 264 0.27 7.46 2.04
C TYR A 264 -0.59 6.50 1.19
N PRO A 265 -1.70 6.96 0.58
CA PRO A 265 -2.60 6.05 -0.14
C PRO A 265 -2.00 5.55 -1.46
N PRO A 266 -2.32 4.31 -1.88
CA PRO A 266 -1.87 3.79 -3.16
C PRO A 266 -2.48 4.58 -4.33
N GLY A 267 -1.83 4.51 -5.50
CA GLY A 267 -2.21 5.25 -6.72
C GLY A 267 -3.71 5.19 -7.04
N PRO A 268 -4.35 4.01 -7.09
CA PRO A 268 -5.79 3.89 -7.36
C PRO A 268 -6.69 4.62 -6.35
N SER A 269 -6.32 4.62 -5.06
CA SER A 269 -7.06 5.35 -4.02
C SER A 269 -6.93 6.86 -4.20
N ARG A 270 -5.74 7.35 -4.58
CA ARG A 270 -5.49 8.77 -4.89
C ARG A 270 -6.23 9.21 -6.15
N LEU A 271 -6.24 8.39 -7.19
CA LEU A 271 -7.01 8.63 -8.42
C LEU A 271 -8.52 8.75 -8.11
N THR A 272 -9.04 7.88 -7.25
CA THR A 272 -10.43 7.97 -6.76
C THR A 272 -10.67 9.26 -5.98
N CYS A 273 -9.72 9.68 -5.14
CA CYS A 273 -9.78 10.96 -4.42
C CYS A 273 -9.88 12.15 -5.39
N ALA A 274 -9.06 12.17 -6.45
CA ALA A 274 -9.09 13.21 -7.47
C ALA A 274 -10.42 13.25 -8.22
N LYS A 275 -10.99 12.08 -8.59
CA LYS A 275 -12.31 11.97 -9.22
C LYS A 275 -13.41 12.56 -8.33
N LEU A 276 -13.39 12.29 -7.01
CA LEU A 276 -14.35 12.85 -6.07
C LEU A 276 -14.21 14.37 -5.91
N PHE A 277 -12.97 14.89 -5.89
CA PHE A 277 -12.76 16.34 -5.89
C PHE A 277 -13.29 17.00 -7.17
N LEU A 278 -13.11 16.37 -8.33
CA LEU A 278 -13.71 16.84 -9.59
C LEU A 278 -15.24 16.84 -9.57
N GLU A 279 -15.86 15.78 -9.06
CA GLU A 279 -17.32 15.70 -8.89
C GLU A 279 -17.83 16.83 -7.97
N LEU A 280 -17.05 17.19 -6.96
CA LEU A 280 -17.35 18.29 -6.02
C LEU A 280 -16.93 19.69 -6.54
N SER A 281 -16.43 19.78 -7.78
CA SER A 281 -15.91 21.02 -8.39
C SER A 281 -14.74 21.67 -7.63
N GLU A 282 -13.96 20.87 -6.89
CA GLU A 282 -12.74 21.26 -6.17
C GLU A 282 -11.51 20.95 -7.03
N HIS A 283 -11.31 21.76 -8.08
CA HIS A 283 -10.32 21.46 -9.13
C HIS A 283 -8.86 21.55 -8.64
N VAL A 284 -8.52 22.49 -7.75
CA VAL A 284 -7.13 22.67 -7.27
C VAL A 284 -6.65 21.46 -6.46
N PRO A 285 -7.40 20.95 -5.45
CA PRO A 285 -7.06 19.69 -4.79
C PRO A 285 -6.94 18.50 -5.75
N ALA A 286 -7.83 18.39 -6.75
CA ALA A 286 -7.74 17.33 -7.76
C ALA A 286 -6.42 17.41 -8.54
N LEU A 287 -6.05 18.59 -9.02
CA LEU A 287 -4.80 18.82 -9.77
C LEU A 287 -3.55 18.54 -8.92
N GLU A 288 -3.54 18.89 -7.64
CA GLU A 288 -2.42 18.56 -6.74
C GLU A 288 -2.19 17.05 -6.63
N ILE A 289 -3.27 16.25 -6.64
CA ILE A 289 -3.19 14.79 -6.58
C ILE A 289 -2.77 14.22 -7.93
N LEU A 290 -3.39 14.68 -9.00
CA LEU A 290 -3.14 14.19 -10.35
C LEU A 290 -1.70 14.45 -10.79
N ASN A 291 -1.15 15.63 -10.53
CA ASN A 291 0.25 15.93 -10.81
C ASN A 291 1.21 14.96 -10.10
N ARG A 292 0.90 14.51 -8.87
CA ARG A 292 1.72 13.49 -8.20
C ARG A 292 1.62 12.13 -8.90
N LEU A 293 0.44 11.76 -9.39
CA LEU A 293 0.25 10.52 -10.13
C LEU A 293 0.98 10.56 -11.47
N GLU A 294 0.94 11.68 -12.20
CA GLU A 294 1.71 11.89 -13.43
C GLU A 294 3.22 11.72 -13.23
N ASN A 295 3.74 12.25 -12.11
CA ASN A 295 5.17 12.14 -11.79
C ASN A 295 5.59 10.73 -11.37
N GLU A 296 4.65 9.89 -10.94
CA GLU A 296 4.91 8.50 -10.56
C GLU A 296 4.80 7.54 -11.74
N ASP A 297 3.82 7.75 -12.61
CA ASP A 297 3.57 6.95 -13.80
C ASP A 297 3.05 7.84 -14.95
N ASP A 298 3.94 8.17 -15.89
CA ASP A 298 3.61 8.97 -17.07
C ASP A 298 2.98 8.14 -18.21
N GLU A 299 2.76 6.84 -17.99
CA GLU A 299 2.14 5.91 -18.93
C GLU A 299 0.65 5.64 -18.65
N ASP A 300 0.08 6.19 -17.56
CA ASP A 300 -1.33 6.07 -17.24
C ASP A 300 -2.18 7.09 -18.02
N SER A 301 -2.91 6.63 -19.05
CA SER A 301 -3.76 7.50 -19.85
C SER A 301 -4.94 8.08 -19.05
N GLU A 302 -5.48 7.37 -18.07
CA GLU A 302 -6.60 7.88 -17.27
C GLU A 302 -6.17 9.10 -16.43
N VAL A 303 -4.96 9.08 -15.89
CA VAL A 303 -4.39 10.23 -15.17
C VAL A 303 -4.30 11.44 -16.09
N TRP A 304 -3.73 11.30 -17.29
CA TRP A 304 -3.63 12.40 -18.26
C TRP A 304 -4.98 12.96 -18.69
N TYR A 305 -5.97 12.09 -18.90
CA TYR A 305 -7.34 12.50 -19.21
C TYR A 305 -7.93 13.35 -18.08
N LEU A 306 -7.84 12.87 -16.84
CA LEU A 306 -8.40 13.56 -15.68
C LEU A 306 -7.69 14.89 -15.42
N SER A 307 -6.37 14.97 -15.61
CA SER A 307 -5.63 16.23 -15.51
C SER A 307 -6.06 17.25 -16.55
N GLY A 308 -6.17 16.81 -17.81
CA GLY A 308 -6.66 17.67 -18.88
C GLY A 308 -8.06 18.20 -18.60
N TRP A 309 -8.94 17.32 -18.10
CA TRP A 309 -10.29 17.71 -17.71
C TRP A 309 -10.32 18.65 -16.50
N ALA A 310 -9.51 18.38 -15.47
CA ALA A 310 -9.39 19.20 -14.27
C ALA A 310 -8.93 20.62 -14.59
N TRP A 311 -7.88 20.76 -15.42
CA TRP A 311 -7.39 22.04 -15.90
C TRP A 311 -8.42 22.79 -16.74
N TRP A 312 -9.13 22.08 -17.63
CA TRP A 312 -10.21 22.68 -18.42
C TRP A 312 -11.31 23.27 -17.53
N LEU A 313 -11.77 22.50 -16.53
CA LEU A 313 -12.80 22.91 -15.59
C LEU A 313 -12.35 24.09 -14.71
N LEU A 314 -11.09 24.09 -14.26
CA LEU A 314 -10.52 25.21 -13.51
C LEU A 314 -10.52 26.50 -14.35
N GLY A 315 -10.11 26.41 -15.62
CA GLY A 315 -10.16 27.54 -16.55
C GLY A 315 -11.59 28.08 -16.76
N GLU A 316 -12.58 27.19 -16.87
CA GLU A 316 -14.00 27.57 -16.96
C GLU A 316 -14.51 28.24 -15.68
N ALA A 317 -14.14 27.72 -14.51
CA ALA A 317 -14.54 28.28 -13.22
C ALA A 317 -13.95 29.69 -12.99
N ARG A 318 -12.70 29.90 -13.39
CA ARG A 318 -12.01 31.19 -13.33
C ARG A 318 -12.64 32.20 -14.28
N GLY A 319 -12.90 31.82 -15.53
CA GLY A 319 -13.46 32.75 -16.52
C GLY A 319 -12.58 34.00 -16.71
N ASP A 320 -13.19 35.12 -17.11
CA ASP A 320 -12.49 36.41 -17.26
C ASP A 320 -12.44 37.22 -15.94
N LYS A 321 -12.58 36.55 -14.79
CA LYS A 321 -12.67 37.23 -13.48
C LYS A 321 -11.30 37.76 -13.05
N PRO A 322 -11.26 38.83 -12.24
CA PRO A 322 -10.03 39.25 -11.56
C PRO A 322 -9.48 38.09 -10.72
N ARG A 323 -8.20 37.74 -10.92
CA ARG A 323 -7.49 36.67 -10.22
C ARG A 323 -6.44 37.22 -9.26
N ALA A 324 -5.99 36.41 -8.29
CA ALA A 324 -4.77 36.73 -7.56
C ALA A 324 -3.56 36.70 -8.49
N GLU A 325 -2.48 37.40 -8.15
CA GLU A 325 -1.27 37.44 -8.99
C GLU A 325 -0.68 36.04 -9.22
N ASP A 326 -0.77 35.17 -8.21
CA ASP A 326 -0.22 33.80 -8.24
C ASP A 326 -1.16 32.75 -8.85
N ASP A 327 -2.44 33.06 -9.10
CA ASP A 327 -3.37 32.12 -9.73
C ASP A 327 -3.12 32.03 -11.23
N GLU A 328 -3.26 30.87 -11.85
CA GLU A 328 -3.20 30.78 -13.32
C GLU A 328 -4.44 31.44 -13.98
N SER A 329 -4.27 32.09 -15.11
CA SER A 329 -5.36 32.62 -15.94
C SER A 329 -6.16 31.50 -16.59
N LYS A 330 -7.32 31.85 -17.16
CA LYS A 330 -8.11 30.91 -17.95
C LYS A 330 -7.30 30.32 -19.11
N GLU A 331 -6.56 31.17 -19.82
CA GLU A 331 -5.72 30.77 -20.94
C GLU A 331 -4.56 29.86 -20.50
N GLU A 332 -3.92 30.15 -19.37
CA GLU A 332 -2.87 29.30 -18.79
C GLU A 332 -3.43 27.92 -18.39
N CYS A 333 -4.57 27.86 -17.69
CA CYS A 333 -5.23 26.58 -17.38
C CYS A 333 -5.58 25.79 -18.64
N TRP A 334 -6.11 26.45 -19.67
CA TRP A 334 -6.45 25.79 -20.93
C TRP A 334 -5.22 25.33 -21.71
N SER A 335 -4.09 26.03 -21.58
CA SER A 335 -2.80 25.63 -22.14
C SER A 335 -2.32 24.31 -21.51
N GLU A 336 -2.39 24.19 -20.18
CA GLU A 336 -2.09 22.93 -19.46
C GLU A 336 -3.08 21.82 -19.80
N ALA A 337 -4.38 22.15 -19.87
CA ALA A 337 -5.41 21.19 -20.28
C ALA A 337 -5.06 20.57 -21.64
N LYS A 338 -4.65 21.41 -22.60
CA LYS A 338 -4.27 20.95 -23.94
C LYS A 338 -3.05 20.03 -23.90
N LEU A 339 -2.02 20.36 -23.12
CA LEU A 339 -0.84 19.51 -22.96
C LEU A 339 -1.22 18.11 -22.44
N CYS A 340 -2.00 18.04 -21.35
CA CYS A 340 -2.43 16.76 -20.78
C CYS A 340 -3.25 15.93 -21.77
N LEU A 341 -4.16 16.56 -22.52
CA LEU A 341 -4.98 15.88 -23.54
C LEU A 341 -4.15 15.41 -24.74
N GLU A 342 -3.10 16.14 -25.14
CA GLU A 342 -2.15 15.69 -26.15
C GLU A 342 -1.34 14.48 -25.67
N ASN A 343 -0.93 14.44 -24.40
CA ASN A 343 -0.28 13.28 -23.79
C ASN A 343 -1.20 12.05 -23.73
N TYR A 344 -2.47 12.24 -23.35
CA TYR A 344 -3.49 11.19 -23.43
C TYR A 344 -3.56 10.60 -24.85
N LEU A 345 -3.73 11.44 -25.88
CA LEU A 345 -3.82 10.98 -27.26
C LEU A 345 -2.57 10.22 -27.71
N ARG A 346 -1.38 10.68 -27.30
CA ARG A 346 -0.11 9.99 -27.59
C ARG A 346 -0.07 8.57 -27.01
N LEU A 347 -0.55 8.39 -25.78
CA LEU A 347 -0.59 7.07 -25.13
C LEU A 347 -1.61 6.15 -25.81
N GLU A 348 -2.79 6.67 -26.12
CA GLU A 348 -3.86 5.95 -26.80
C GLU A 348 -3.49 5.52 -28.24
N GLU A 349 -2.67 6.32 -28.94
CA GLU A 349 -2.09 5.93 -30.23
C GLU A 349 -1.10 4.77 -30.11
N ARG A 350 -0.37 4.69 -28.99
CA ARG A 350 0.62 3.65 -28.71
C ARG A 350 -0.04 2.34 -28.30
N ASP A 351 -1.07 2.41 -27.45
CA ASP A 351 -1.87 1.25 -27.03
C ASP A 351 -3.37 1.54 -27.10
N PRO A 352 -4.01 1.23 -28.24
CA PRO A 352 -5.45 1.45 -28.40
C PRO A 352 -6.32 0.45 -27.65
N THR A 353 -5.75 -0.58 -27.01
CA THR A 353 -6.52 -1.70 -26.47
C THR A 353 -7.22 -1.38 -25.15
N SER A 354 -6.76 -0.34 -24.44
CA SER A 354 -7.33 0.17 -23.20
C SER A 354 -8.25 1.38 -23.40
N SER A 355 -8.49 1.81 -24.63
CA SER A 355 -9.21 3.06 -24.94
C SER A 355 -10.67 3.03 -24.51
N ASP A 356 -11.08 3.95 -23.63
CA ASP A 356 -12.49 4.22 -23.34
C ASP A 356 -13.08 5.11 -24.47
N PRO A 357 -14.07 4.61 -25.26
CA PRO A 357 -14.66 5.38 -26.35
C PRO A 357 -15.33 6.68 -25.92
N GLU A 358 -15.90 6.74 -24.72
CA GLU A 358 -16.57 7.92 -24.19
C GLU A 358 -15.53 8.97 -23.77
N GLN A 359 -14.46 8.55 -23.08
CA GLN A 359 -13.33 9.44 -22.76
C GLN A 359 -12.68 9.98 -24.03
N MET A 360 -12.40 9.12 -25.02
CA MET A 360 -11.84 9.54 -26.31
C MET A 360 -12.74 10.53 -27.05
N SER A 361 -14.07 10.36 -27.00
CA SER A 361 -15.01 11.33 -27.57
C SER A 361 -14.94 12.67 -26.85
N HIS A 362 -14.88 12.66 -25.52
CA HIS A 362 -14.80 13.87 -24.71
C HIS A 362 -13.48 14.62 -24.93
N VAL A 363 -12.35 13.91 -24.99
CA VAL A 363 -11.04 14.49 -25.31
C VAL A 363 -11.07 15.21 -26.66
N LYS A 364 -11.64 14.59 -27.69
CA LYS A 364 -11.78 15.22 -29.02
C LYS A 364 -12.66 16.47 -28.99
N GLU A 365 -13.72 16.46 -28.17
CA GLU A 365 -14.56 17.64 -27.97
C GLU A 365 -13.78 18.78 -27.31
N LEU A 366 -13.06 18.51 -26.22
CA LEU A 366 -12.26 19.50 -25.50
C LEU A 366 -11.15 20.05 -26.39
N MET A 367 -10.41 19.20 -27.10
CA MET A 367 -9.40 19.61 -28.08
C MET A 367 -9.98 20.54 -29.14
N GLY A 368 -11.15 20.22 -29.69
CA GLY A 368 -11.83 21.07 -30.67
C GLY A 368 -12.21 22.45 -30.11
N LYS A 369 -12.62 22.53 -28.84
CA LYS A 369 -12.90 23.81 -28.17
C LYS A 369 -11.62 24.62 -27.93
N LEU A 370 -10.56 23.98 -27.47
CA LEU A 370 -9.25 24.59 -27.25
C LEU A 370 -8.65 25.16 -28.55
N ASP A 371 -8.74 24.39 -29.64
CA ASP A 371 -8.29 24.82 -30.97
C ASP A 371 -9.10 26.01 -31.50
N ALA A 372 -10.43 25.97 -31.33
CA ALA A 372 -11.31 27.08 -31.73
C ALA A 372 -11.03 28.36 -30.94
N ALA A 373 -10.56 28.23 -29.69
CA ALA A 373 -10.12 29.34 -28.85
C ALA A 373 -8.68 29.82 -29.16
N GLY A 374 -7.95 29.13 -30.04
CA GLY A 374 -6.57 29.47 -30.37
C GLY A 374 -5.56 29.15 -29.27
N ILE A 375 -5.90 28.22 -28.37
CA ILE A 375 -5.02 27.81 -27.27
C ILE A 375 -3.91 26.91 -27.80
N VAL A 376 -2.69 27.18 -27.34
CA VAL A 376 -1.51 26.38 -27.59
C VAL A 376 -1.16 25.64 -26.30
N ALA A 377 -0.76 24.36 -26.42
CA ALA A 377 -0.28 23.60 -25.28
C ALA A 377 0.93 24.29 -24.64
N SER A 378 1.07 24.17 -23.32
CA SER A 378 2.28 24.65 -22.66
C SER A 378 3.47 23.81 -23.11
N ASN A 379 4.69 24.35 -22.96
CA ASN A 379 5.90 23.61 -23.34
C ASN A 379 6.23 22.46 -22.36
N GLY A 380 5.35 22.19 -21.38
CA GLY A 380 5.62 21.34 -20.25
C GLY A 380 6.71 21.90 -19.34
N ALA A 381 6.86 21.32 -18.15
CA ALA A 381 8.00 21.56 -17.29
C ALA A 381 9.24 20.81 -17.81
N GLU A 382 9.63 21.01 -19.08
CA GLU A 382 10.99 20.68 -19.51
C GLU A 382 11.94 21.73 -18.91
N GLY A 383 12.39 21.45 -17.68
CA GLY A 383 13.55 22.06 -17.02
C GLY A 383 13.79 23.54 -17.32
N GLU A 384 13.42 24.40 -16.38
CA GLU A 384 14.28 25.52 -16.02
C GLU A 384 15.64 24.95 -15.55
N ASP A 385 16.48 24.48 -16.49
CA ASP A 385 17.92 24.61 -16.36
C ASP A 385 18.20 26.10 -16.56
N GLY A 386 17.80 26.87 -15.55
CA GLY A 386 18.24 28.23 -15.32
C GLY A 386 19.74 28.13 -15.13
N GLY A 387 20.45 28.13 -16.26
CA GLY A 387 21.88 28.28 -16.32
C GLY A 387 22.22 29.43 -15.40
N TRP A 388 22.86 29.08 -14.28
CA TRP A 388 23.45 30.05 -13.39
C TRP A 388 24.45 30.81 -14.24
N GLU A 389 24.04 31.94 -14.80
CA GLU A 389 24.97 32.94 -15.32
C GLU A 389 25.79 33.38 -14.11
N ASP A 390 26.95 32.76 -13.98
CA ASP A 390 28.00 33.09 -13.02
C ASP A 390 28.30 34.58 -13.24
N ALA A 391 27.72 35.41 -12.38
CA ALA A 391 27.97 36.84 -12.37
C ALA A 391 29.43 37.02 -11.98
N SER A 392 30.27 37.11 -13.02
CA SER A 392 31.68 37.45 -12.92
C SER A 392 31.85 38.68 -12.03
N ASP A 393 32.52 38.49 -10.90
CA ASP A 393 33.08 39.55 -10.07
C ASP A 393 34.04 40.42 -10.93
N GLU A 394 33.52 41.51 -11.48
CA GLU A 394 34.30 42.67 -11.90
C GLU A 394 33.86 43.88 -11.07
N ASP A 395 34.39 43.96 -9.85
CA ASP A 395 34.61 45.25 -9.18
C ASP A 395 36.09 45.35 -8.79
N ALA A 396 36.89 45.67 -9.80
CA ALA A 396 38.17 46.33 -9.61
C ALA A 396 37.95 47.85 -9.71
N MET A 397 38.33 48.56 -8.64
CA MET A 397 38.81 49.96 -8.52
C MET A 397 38.32 50.52 -7.17
N GLU A 398 39.09 51.19 -6.32
CA GLU A 398 40.44 51.76 -6.40
C GLU A 398 40.85 52.16 -4.96
N GLU A 399 42.13 52.05 -4.63
CA GLU A 399 42.83 52.92 -3.67
C GLU A 399 43.57 54.02 -4.45
#